data_AF-A0A7X8JWY9-F1
#
_entry.id   AF-A0A7X8JWY9-F1
#
_cell.length_a   1.000
_cell.length_b   1.000
_cell.length_c   1.000
_cell.angle_alpha   90.00
_cell.angle_beta   90.00
_cell.angle_gamma   90.00
#
_symmetry.space_group_name_H-M   'P 1'
#
loop_
_entity.id
_entity.type
_entity.pdbx_description
1 polymer ?
#
loop_
_entity_poly.entity_id
_entity_poly.type
_entity_poly.pdbx_seq_one_letter_code
_entity_poly.pdbx_strand_id
1 'polypeptide(L)'
;MHKYFYKCEVLVNKSTFLQKEKKYEESIKCCDKASEINKSKNPNTESNIYTNKSAALLGMKKYKDALLAAERALELNPKSSLALVNKGNALCKEKNMKSPSKHLMRHYTLIQIVGKLMFLSLIAYYNLKEMMKQ
;
A
#
# COMPACT_ATOMS: atom_id res chain seq x y z
N MET A 1 -20.81 12.59 7.79
CA MET A 1 -19.34 12.36 7.73
C MET A 1 -18.85 11.44 8.86
N HIS A 2 -19.10 11.76 10.14
CA HIS A 2 -18.60 10.98 11.30
C HIS A 2 -18.95 9.48 11.32
N LYS A 3 -20.19 9.11 10.95
CA LYS A 3 -20.65 7.69 10.98
C LYS A 3 -19.87 6.78 10.03
N TYR A 4 -19.40 7.29 8.88
CA TYR A 4 -18.63 6.52 7.90
C TYR A 4 -17.16 6.39 8.30
N PHE A 5 -16.61 7.44 8.90
CA PHE A 5 -15.25 7.41 9.47
C PHE A 5 -15.14 6.36 10.58
N TYR A 6 -16.07 6.39 11.54
CA TYR A 6 -16.11 5.41 12.63
C TYR A 6 -16.30 3.98 12.10
N LYS A 7 -17.13 3.80 11.07
CA LYS A 7 -17.35 2.48 10.46
C LYS A 7 -16.09 1.92 9.79
N CYS A 8 -15.27 2.77 9.15
CA CYS A 8 -13.99 2.34 8.59
C CYS A 8 -13.03 1.89 9.69
N GLU A 9 -12.90 2.67 10.76
CA GLU A 9 -12.00 2.37 11.87
C GLU A 9 -12.37 1.06 12.59
N VAL A 10 -13.67 0.82 12.79
CA VAL A 10 -14.17 -0.46 13.34
C VAL A 10 -13.79 -1.64 12.44
N LEU A 11 -13.89 -1.50 11.12
CA LEU A 11 -13.48 -2.56 10.18
C LEU A 11 -11.96 -2.79 10.19
N VAL A 12 -11.17 -1.72 10.31
CA VAL A 12 -9.71 -1.79 10.47
C VAL A 12 -9.37 -2.53 11.77
N ASN A 13 -10.00 -2.20 12.90
CA ASN A 13 -9.77 -2.89 14.17
C ASN A 13 -10.26 -4.34 14.14
N LYS A 14 -11.37 -4.62 13.45
CA LYS A 14 -11.82 -6.00 13.21
C LYS A 14 -10.79 -6.78 12.39
N SER A 15 -10.20 -6.15 11.36
CA SER A 15 -9.19 -6.79 10.52
C SER A 15 -7.93 -7.17 11.30
N THR A 16 -7.48 -6.34 12.26
CA THR A 16 -6.32 -6.65 13.11
C THR A 16 -6.61 -7.78 14.08
N PHE A 17 -7.83 -7.83 14.65
CA PHE A 17 -8.27 -8.94 15.48
C PHE A 17 -8.27 -10.27 14.72
N LEU A 18 -8.85 -10.28 13.51
CA LEU A 18 -8.90 -11.47 12.65
C LEU A 18 -7.51 -11.97 12.23
N GLN A 19 -6.52 -11.07 12.09
CA GLN A 19 -5.13 -11.46 11.85
C GLN A 19 -4.51 -12.20 13.02
N LYS A 20 -4.82 -11.78 14.26
CA LYS A 20 -4.38 -12.50 15.47
C LYS A 20 -4.99 -13.90 15.55
N GLU A 21 -6.23 -14.05 15.11
CA GLU A 21 -6.90 -15.36 14.97
C GLU A 21 -6.45 -16.17 13.73
N LYS A 22 -5.51 -15.66 12.93
CA LYS A 22 -5.05 -16.25 11.67
C LYS A 22 -6.13 -16.40 10.58
N LYS A 23 -7.28 -15.72 10.73
CA LYS A 23 -8.36 -15.64 9.74
C LYS A 23 -8.06 -14.57 8.69
N TYR A 24 -7.02 -14.81 7.89
CA TYR A 24 -6.48 -13.79 7.00
C TYR A 24 -7.42 -13.39 5.86
N GLU A 25 -8.19 -14.32 5.29
CA GLU A 25 -9.15 -14.02 4.22
C GLU A 25 -10.27 -13.09 4.68
N GLU A 26 -10.80 -13.33 5.88
CA GLU A 26 -11.82 -12.46 6.49
C GLU A 26 -11.24 -11.08 6.82
N SER A 27 -9.98 -11.03 7.26
CA SER A 27 -9.26 -9.77 7.49
C SER A 27 -9.15 -8.95 6.20
N ILE A 28 -8.81 -9.58 5.07
CA ILE A 28 -8.76 -8.93 3.75
C ILE A 28 -10.13 -8.42 3.34
N LYS A 29 -11.20 -9.22 3.50
CA LYS A 29 -12.58 -8.79 3.22
C LYS A 29 -12.97 -7.57 4.06
N CYS A 30 -12.52 -7.49 5.31
CA CYS A 30 -12.76 -6.31 6.15
C CYS A 30 -11.99 -5.08 5.63
N CYS A 31 -10.74 -5.26 5.18
CA CYS A 31 -9.94 -4.19 4.59
C CYS A 31 -10.56 -3.67 3.28
N ASP A 32 -11.05 -4.57 2.41
CA ASP A 32 -11.69 -4.18 1.15
C ASP A 32 -12.97 -3.38 1.40
N LYS A 33 -13.82 -3.83 2.33
CA LYS A 33 -15.00 -3.08 2.78
C LYS A 33 -14.63 -1.72 3.39
N ALA A 34 -13.54 -1.66 4.16
CA ALA A 34 -13.07 -0.40 4.73
C ALA A 34 -12.63 0.59 3.64
N SER A 35 -11.99 0.09 2.58
CA SER A 35 -11.59 0.89 1.42
C SER A 35 -12.80 1.46 0.66
N GLU A 36 -13.85 0.65 0.44
CA GLU A 36 -15.10 1.08 -0.19
C GLU A 36 -15.84 2.16 0.62
N ILE A 37 -15.85 2.03 1.95
CA ILE A 37 -16.56 2.94 2.84
C ILE A 37 -15.79 4.24 3.06
N ASN A 38 -14.46 4.25 2.85
CA ASN A 38 -13.62 5.42 2.98
C ASN A 38 -13.83 6.42 1.81
N LYS A 39 -15.06 6.91 1.66
CA LYS A 39 -15.47 7.92 0.66
C LYS A 39 -14.73 9.24 0.80
N SER A 40 -14.22 9.52 1.99
CA SER A 40 -13.43 10.72 2.31
C SER A 40 -12.03 10.68 1.68
N LYS A 41 -11.54 9.49 1.25
CA LYS A 41 -10.17 9.26 0.77
C LYS A 41 -9.12 9.91 1.68
N ASN A 42 -9.31 9.81 3.00
CA ASN A 42 -8.31 10.30 3.92
C ASN A 42 -7.04 9.44 3.74
N PRO A 43 -5.89 10.03 3.35
CA PRO A 43 -4.67 9.27 3.05
C PRO A 43 -4.17 8.45 4.24
N ASN A 44 -4.34 8.94 5.47
CA ASN A 44 -3.91 8.24 6.67
C ASN A 44 -4.77 7.00 6.94
N THR A 45 -6.10 7.12 6.82
CA THR A 45 -7.02 5.99 6.99
C THR A 45 -6.78 4.95 5.91
N GLU A 46 -6.60 5.39 4.66
CA GLU A 46 -6.35 4.51 3.53
C GLU A 46 -5.00 3.80 3.66
N SER A 47 -3.94 4.50 4.10
CA SER A 47 -2.66 3.91 4.47
C SER A 47 -2.82 2.79 5.52
N ASN A 48 -3.62 3.01 6.57
CA ASN A 48 -3.84 2.01 7.61
C ASN A 48 -4.55 0.76 7.07
N ILE A 49 -5.54 0.95 6.18
CA ILE A 49 -6.25 -0.16 5.53
C ILE A 49 -5.27 -1.01 4.70
N TYR A 50 -4.45 -0.38 3.87
CA TYR A 50 -3.45 -1.09 3.06
C TYR A 50 -2.35 -1.73 3.92
N THR A 51 -1.95 -1.10 5.02
CA THR A 51 -1.01 -1.66 6.00
C THR A 51 -1.57 -2.96 6.57
N ASN A 52 -2.83 -2.97 7.02
CA ASN A 52 -3.46 -4.19 7.53
C ASN A 52 -3.64 -5.25 6.45
N LYS A 53 -4.05 -4.86 5.24
CA LYS A 53 -4.15 -5.78 4.11
C LYS A 53 -2.82 -6.46 3.81
N SER A 54 -1.71 -5.70 3.83
CA SER A 54 -0.37 -6.26 3.65
C SER A 54 0.00 -7.29 4.72
N ALA A 55 -0.33 -7.03 5.99
CA ALA A 55 -0.08 -7.96 7.09
C ALA A 55 -0.89 -9.26 6.95
N ALA A 56 -2.15 -9.17 6.54
CA ALA A 56 -2.98 -10.35 6.28
C ALA A 56 -2.42 -11.19 5.11
N LEU A 57 -1.99 -10.53 4.02
CA LEU A 57 -1.38 -11.20 2.86
C LEU A 57 -0.04 -11.87 3.20
N LEU A 58 0.77 -11.26 4.08
CA LEU A 58 1.97 -11.89 4.64
C LEU A 58 1.63 -13.18 5.38
N GLY A 59 0.57 -13.15 6.21
CA GLY A 59 0.07 -14.33 6.91
C GLY A 59 -0.35 -15.47 5.97
N MET A 60 -0.90 -15.13 4.81
CA MET A 60 -1.26 -16.08 3.75
C MET A 60 -0.09 -16.49 2.84
N LYS A 61 1.12 -15.99 3.08
CA LYS A 61 2.30 -16.19 2.22
C LYS A 61 2.15 -15.65 0.79
N LYS A 62 1.20 -14.73 0.56
CA LYS A 62 1.01 -14.04 -0.73
C LYS A 62 1.94 -12.83 -0.81
N TYR A 63 3.25 -13.10 -0.89
CA TYR A 63 4.29 -12.08 -0.69
C TYR A 63 4.27 -10.94 -1.73
N LYS A 64 3.97 -11.25 -3.01
CA LYS A 64 3.85 -10.24 -4.08
C LYS A 64 2.71 -9.25 -3.80
N ASP A 65 1.54 -9.77 -3.46
CA ASP A 65 0.36 -8.95 -3.18
C ASP A 65 0.56 -8.14 -1.89
N ALA A 66 1.22 -8.75 -0.88
CA ALA A 66 1.60 -8.06 0.35
C ALA A 66 2.55 -6.89 0.07
N LEU A 67 3.51 -7.07 -0.84
CA LEU A 67 4.45 -6.03 -1.26
C LEU A 67 3.71 -4.85 -1.89
N LEU A 68 2.83 -5.13 -2.87
CA LEU A 68 2.02 -4.09 -3.53
C LEU A 68 1.14 -3.33 -2.52
N ALA A 69 0.52 -4.04 -1.58
CA ALA A 69 -0.28 -3.40 -0.53
C ALA A 69 0.58 -2.53 0.41
N ALA A 70 1.78 -2.99 0.79
CA ALA A 70 2.69 -2.21 1.62
C ALA A 70 3.23 -0.96 0.89
N GLU A 71 3.51 -1.07 -0.42
CA GLU A 71 3.92 0.07 -1.24
C GLU A 71 2.80 1.10 -1.36
N ARG A 72 1.57 0.65 -1.59
CA ARG A 72 0.40 1.54 -1.61
C ARG A 72 0.21 2.28 -0.29
N ALA A 73 0.41 1.61 0.85
CA ALA A 73 0.37 2.25 2.15
C ALA A 73 1.46 3.33 2.31
N LEU A 74 2.67 3.07 1.82
CA LEU A 74 3.79 4.01 1.89
C LEU A 74 3.67 5.19 0.91
N GLU A 75 3.02 5.01 -0.24
CA GLU A 75 2.66 6.11 -1.14
C GLU A 75 1.75 7.12 -0.44
N LEU A 76 0.83 6.63 0.40
CA LEU A 76 -0.14 7.45 1.13
C LEU A 76 0.44 8.02 2.43
N ASN A 77 1.23 7.22 3.15
CA ASN A 77 1.94 7.64 4.34
C ASN A 77 3.37 7.06 4.34
N PRO A 78 4.36 7.83 3.83
CA PRO A 78 5.76 7.40 3.78
C PRO A 78 6.38 7.12 5.14
N LYS A 79 5.80 7.64 6.22
CA LYS A 79 6.29 7.49 7.60
C LYS A 79 5.66 6.31 8.34
N SER A 80 4.84 5.49 7.67
CA SER A 80 4.25 4.30 8.28
C SER A 80 5.31 3.24 8.56
N SER A 81 5.75 3.15 9.82
CA SER A 81 6.73 2.17 10.28
C SER A 81 6.25 0.73 10.07
N LEU A 82 4.96 0.46 10.35
CA LEU A 82 4.33 -0.84 10.10
C LEU A 82 4.34 -1.23 8.61
N ALA A 83 4.06 -0.29 7.70
CA ALA A 83 4.11 -0.57 6.28
C ALA A 83 5.54 -0.86 5.79
N LEU A 84 6.55 -0.14 6.32
CA LEU A 84 7.97 -0.44 6.05
C LEU A 84 8.36 -1.84 6.53
N VAL A 85 7.96 -2.21 7.74
CA VAL A 85 8.20 -3.55 8.31
C VAL A 85 7.55 -4.63 7.44
N ASN A 86 6.29 -4.42 7.03
CA ASN A 86 5.58 -5.37 6.18
C ASN A 86 6.23 -5.48 4.78
N LYS A 87 6.68 -4.36 4.20
CA LYS A 87 7.44 -4.34 2.95
C LYS A 87 8.73 -5.16 3.09
N GLY A 88 9.51 -4.91 4.14
CA GLY A 88 10.75 -5.66 4.42
C GLY A 88 10.50 -7.16 4.58
N ASN A 89 9.47 -7.53 5.33
CA ASN A 89 9.07 -8.93 5.51
C ASN A 89 8.64 -9.59 4.18
N ALA A 90 7.87 -8.88 3.36
CA ALA A 90 7.45 -9.38 2.04
C ALA A 90 8.66 -9.61 1.13
N LEU A 91 9.58 -8.63 1.06
CA LEU A 91 10.80 -8.73 0.26
C LEU A 91 11.71 -9.87 0.74
N CYS A 92 11.96 -10.00 2.05
CA CYS A 92 12.80 -11.06 2.59
C CYS A 92 12.23 -12.45 2.27
N LYS A 93 10.91 -12.63 2.44
CA LYS A 93 10.26 -13.91 2.14
C LYS A 93 10.18 -14.20 0.65
N GLU A 94 9.96 -13.18 -0.18
CA GLU A 94 9.98 -13.32 -1.63
C GLU A 94 11.37 -13.68 -2.16
N LYS A 95 12.43 -13.03 -1.65
CA LYS A 95 13.82 -13.33 -2.01
C LYS A 95 14.22 -14.75 -1.60
N ASN A 96 13.78 -15.19 -0.42
CA ASN A 96 14.05 -16.56 0.06
C ASN A 96 13.26 -17.63 -0.70
N MET A 97 12.08 -17.30 -1.26
CA MET A 97 11.36 -18.20 -2.17
C MET A 97 11.91 -18.17 -3.60
N LYS A 98 12.68 -17.15 -3.96
CA LYS A 98 13.21 -16.92 -5.30
C LYS A 98 14.74 -16.86 -5.28
N SER A 99 15.36 -18.02 -5.47
CA SER A 99 16.38 -18.07 -6.52
C SER A 99 15.82 -17.39 -7.80
N PRO A 100 16.61 -16.57 -8.52
CA PRO A 100 16.13 -15.31 -9.09
C PRO A 100 15.29 -15.54 -10.36
N SER A 101 13.97 -15.43 -10.25
CA SER A 101 13.11 -15.28 -11.43
C SER A 101 13.16 -13.83 -11.93
N LYS A 102 13.98 -13.60 -12.97
CA LYS A 102 14.28 -12.35 -13.70
C LYS A 102 13.09 -11.40 -13.96
N HIS A 103 11.85 -11.89 -13.94
CA HIS A 103 10.65 -11.11 -14.22
C HIS A 103 10.30 -10.08 -13.13
N LEU A 104 10.66 -10.31 -11.87
CA LEU A 104 10.27 -9.40 -10.79
C LEU A 104 11.17 -8.16 -10.71
N MET A 105 12.47 -8.31 -11.03
CA MET A 105 13.38 -7.16 -11.10
C MET A 105 12.93 -6.15 -12.16
N ARG A 106 12.34 -6.64 -13.26
CA ARG A 106 11.74 -5.80 -14.32
C ARG A 106 10.54 -5.00 -13.84
N HIS A 107 9.61 -5.61 -13.09
CA HIS A 107 8.46 -4.87 -12.57
C HIS A 107 8.86 -3.83 -11.53
N TYR A 108 9.78 -4.18 -10.62
CA TYR A 108 10.28 -3.26 -9.61
C TYR A 108 11.02 -2.06 -10.24
N THR A 109 11.87 -2.30 -11.24
CA THR A 109 12.54 -1.23 -11.99
C THR A 109 11.57 -0.38 -12.80
N LEU A 110 10.56 -0.99 -13.45
CA LEU A 110 9.52 -0.26 -14.17
C LEU A 110 8.75 0.71 -13.28
N ILE A 111 8.32 0.28 -12.08
CA ILE A 111 7.61 1.13 -11.13
C ILE A 111 8.48 2.32 -10.71
N GLN A 112 9.76 2.08 -10.41
CA GLN A 112 10.70 3.12 -9.99
C GLN A 112 11.00 4.13 -11.13
N ILE A 113 11.11 3.65 -12.37
CA ILE A 113 11.33 4.47 -13.57
C ILE A 113 10.10 5.32 -13.88
N VAL A 114 8.90 4.74 -13.85
CA VAL A 114 7.65 5.45 -14.15
C VAL A 114 7.39 6.56 -13.13
N GLY A 115 7.64 6.31 -11.83
CA GLY A 115 7.54 7.35 -10.80
C GLY A 115 8.50 8.53 -11.05
N LYS A 116 9.73 8.24 -11.47
CA LYS A 116 10.74 9.27 -11.76
C LYS A 116 10.40 10.09 -13.01
N LEU A 117 9.84 9.44 -14.04
CA LEU A 117 9.34 10.09 -15.26
C LEU A 117 8.17 11.03 -14.98
N MET A 118 7.20 10.60 -14.17
CA MET A 118 6.07 11.46 -13.78
C MET A 118 6.51 12.69 -12.96
N PHE A 119 7.54 12.55 -12.13
CA PHE A 119 8.08 13.67 -11.36
C PHE A 119 8.79 14.70 -12.26
N LEU A 120 9.57 14.23 -13.23
CA LEU A 120 10.27 15.10 -14.18
C LEU A 120 9.31 15.84 -15.12
N SER A 121 8.25 15.18 -15.60
CA SER A 121 7.25 15.83 -16.46
C SER A 121 6.49 16.92 -15.72
N LEU A 122 6.22 16.74 -14.42
CA LEU A 122 5.60 17.76 -13.58
C LEU A 122 6.50 19.00 -13.44
N ILE A 123 7.79 18.81 -13.16
CA ILE A 123 8.76 19.92 -13.06
C ILE A 123 8.84 20.69 -14.39
N ALA A 124 8.96 19.98 -15.50
CA ALA A 124 9.02 20.60 -16.83
C ALA A 124 7.77 21.45 -17.12
N TYR A 125 6.58 20.95 -16.78
CA TYR A 125 5.33 21.68 -16.94
C TYR A 125 5.28 22.97 -16.12
N TYR A 126 5.75 22.96 -14.86
CA TYR A 126 5.79 24.17 -14.04
C TYR A 126 6.76 25.22 -14.58
N ASN A 127 7.95 24.79 -15.03
CA ASN A 127 8.96 25.71 -15.59
C ASN A 127 8.46 26.38 -16.89
N LEU A 128 7.82 25.62 -17.79
CA LEU A 128 7.22 26.16 -19.02
C LEU A 128 6.11 27.19 -18.71
N LYS A 129 5.29 26.94 -17.69
CA LYS A 129 4.22 27.84 -17.28
C LYS A 129 4.75 29.16 -16.70
N GLU A 130 5.89 29.15 -16.00
CA GLU A 130 6.53 30.38 -15.52
C GLU A 130 7.15 31.19 -16.67
N MET A 131 7.79 30.53 -17.64
CA MET A 131 8.36 31.21 -18.80
C MET A 131 7.31 31.92 -19.67
N MET A 132 6.09 31.37 -19.79
CA MET A 132 5.00 32.02 -20.54
C MET A 132 4.30 33.16 -19.79
N LYS A 133 4.67 33.41 -18.52
CA LYS A 133 4.12 34.51 -17.72
C LYS A 133 5.06 35.73 -17.62
N GLN A 134 6.27 35.63 -18.15
CA GLN A 134 7.23 36.73 -18.31
C GLN A 134 7.10 37.31 -19.72
#